data_AF-A0A428HFE8-F1
#
_entry.id   AF-A0A428HFE8-F1
#
_cell.length_a   1.000
_cell.length_b   1.000
_cell.length_c   1.000
_cell.angle_alpha   90.00
_cell.angle_beta   90.00
_cell.angle_gamma   90.00
#
_symmetry.space_group_name_H-M   'P 1'
#
loop_
_entity.id
_entity.type
_entity.pdbx_description
1 polymer ?
#
loop_
_entity_poly.entity_id
_entity_poly.type
_entity_poly.pdbx_seq_one_letter_code
_entity_poly.pdbx_strand_id
1 'polypeptide(L)'
;MEGKWKIFLVLFGLLACFGLFFLIKGSMSISPAQANIEQIKKASMSKTEVTKQKKEDVKEEDKREIYLAGGCFWGVEEYFSRVPGVIDAVSGYANGKGDTTKYELVSQTGHAETVKITYNVKKISLKEILLHYFRIIDPTSKNKQGNDQGTQYRTGVYYKDEADLNTINQVFDEVAKKYEKPLAVEKESLKNFIKAEDYHQDYLKKNPNGYCHIDVNQAAYPVIEASRYPKPSDEEIKAKLSPEEYAVTQKNDTERAFSNRYWDKFDAGIYVDVVTGEPLFSSKDKFDSGCGWPSFTRPISPDVATYKEDKSFNMTRTEVRSRVGNSHLGHVFTDGPKDKGGLRYCINSLSIKFIPKAEMEEKGYGYLLDYV
;
A
#
# COMPACT_ATOMS: atom_id res chain seq x y z
N MET A 1 50.85 37.71 -33.59
CA MET A 1 49.98 36.56 -33.93
C MET A 1 49.82 35.68 -32.70
N GLU A 2 49.06 36.11 -31.69
CA GLU A 2 48.86 35.28 -30.47
C GLU A 2 47.41 35.32 -29.93
N GLY A 3 46.55 36.21 -30.45
CA GLY A 3 45.18 36.37 -29.97
C GLY A 3 44.12 35.47 -30.61
N LYS A 4 44.40 34.84 -31.76
CA LYS A 4 43.38 34.07 -32.51
C LYS A 4 43.33 32.58 -32.17
N TRP A 5 44.35 32.03 -31.51
CA TRP A 5 44.38 30.58 -31.19
C TRP A 5 43.76 30.24 -29.83
N LYS A 6 43.75 31.18 -28.88
CA LYS A 6 43.13 30.99 -27.56
C LYS A 6 41.59 30.96 -27.58
N ILE A 7 40.96 31.61 -28.57
CA ILE A 7 39.49 31.62 -28.69
C ILE A 7 38.97 30.29 -29.25
N PHE A 8 39.74 29.62 -30.12
CA PHE A 8 39.32 28.33 -30.71
C PHE A 8 39.38 27.16 -29.71
N LEU A 9 40.31 27.20 -28.74
CA LEU A 9 40.42 26.18 -27.69
C LEU A 9 39.34 26.31 -26.60
N VAL A 10 38.87 27.52 -26.31
CA VAL A 10 37.80 27.73 -25.31
C VAL A 10 36.42 27.38 -25.86
N LEU A 11 36.16 27.60 -27.15
CA LEU A 11 34.89 27.23 -27.78
C LEU A 11 34.72 25.72 -27.98
N PHE A 12 35.81 24.97 -28.23
CA PHE A 12 35.73 23.49 -28.33
C PHE A 12 35.63 22.81 -26.96
N GLY A 13 36.23 23.39 -25.91
CA GLY A 13 36.07 22.91 -24.53
C GLY A 13 34.66 23.09 -23.97
N LEU A 14 33.96 24.17 -24.33
CA LEU A 14 32.58 24.42 -23.90
C LEU A 14 31.55 23.56 -24.66
N LEU A 15 31.78 23.24 -25.93
CA LEU A 15 30.90 22.31 -26.69
C LEU A 15 31.10 20.84 -26.29
N ALA A 16 32.32 20.44 -25.90
CA ALA A 16 32.58 19.09 -25.37
C ALA A 16 31.99 18.90 -23.96
N CYS A 17 31.99 19.93 -23.10
CA CYS A 17 31.39 19.85 -21.76
C CYS A 17 29.86 19.92 -21.77
N PHE A 18 29.23 20.61 -22.72
CA PHE A 18 27.76 20.59 -22.87
C PHE A 18 27.24 19.30 -23.52
N GLY A 19 28.01 18.68 -24.41
CA GLY A 19 27.70 17.36 -24.98
C GLY A 19 27.80 16.22 -23.96
N LEU A 20 28.73 16.31 -22.99
CA LEU A 20 28.89 15.30 -21.94
C LEU A 20 27.90 15.46 -20.77
N PHE A 21 27.42 16.68 -20.48
CA PHE A 21 26.44 16.90 -19.41
C PHE A 21 25.03 16.41 -19.78
N PHE A 22 24.72 16.28 -21.08
CA PHE A 22 23.47 15.68 -21.54
C PHE A 22 23.50 14.15 -21.62
N LEU A 23 24.65 13.51 -21.42
CA LEU A 23 24.81 12.05 -21.48
C LEU A 23 24.83 11.36 -20.10
N ILE A 24 24.76 12.10 -18.98
CA ILE A 24 24.80 11.52 -17.62
C ILE A 24 23.48 11.68 -16.85
N LYS A 25 22.47 12.38 -17.39
CA LYS A 25 21.09 12.17 -16.94
C LYS A 25 20.58 10.91 -17.63
N GLY A 26 20.88 9.77 -17.05
CA GLY A 26 20.16 8.54 -17.32
C GLY A 26 18.67 8.81 -17.16
N SER A 27 17.99 9.06 -18.28
CA SER A 27 16.57 8.73 -18.37
C SER A 27 16.51 7.26 -18.02
N MET A 28 16.03 6.92 -16.82
CA MET A 28 15.62 5.56 -16.54
C MET A 28 14.51 5.25 -17.53
N SER A 29 14.87 4.68 -18.67
CA SER A 29 13.91 4.15 -19.62
C SER A 29 13.26 2.97 -18.91
N ILE A 30 12.04 3.18 -18.43
CA ILE A 30 11.22 2.12 -17.86
C ILE A 30 11.09 1.05 -18.93
N SER A 31 11.47 -0.19 -18.61
CA SER A 31 11.35 -1.28 -19.59
C SER A 31 9.88 -1.53 -19.91
N PRO A 32 9.52 -2.02 -21.11
CA PRO A 32 8.13 -2.38 -21.42
C PRO A 32 7.49 -3.32 -20.39
N ALA A 33 8.30 -4.21 -19.80
CA ALA A 33 7.89 -5.11 -18.72
C ALA A 33 7.57 -4.36 -17.41
N GLN A 34 8.42 -3.40 -17.02
CA GLN A 34 8.19 -2.56 -15.85
C GLN A 34 6.95 -1.67 -16.03
N ALA A 35 6.76 -1.11 -17.23
CA ALA A 35 5.58 -0.33 -17.58
C ALA A 35 4.30 -1.18 -17.51
N ASN A 36 4.34 -2.43 -17.97
CA ASN A 36 3.23 -3.36 -17.86
C ASN A 36 2.89 -3.70 -16.39
N ILE A 37 3.91 -3.93 -15.55
CA ILE A 37 3.71 -4.18 -14.11
C ILE A 37 3.09 -2.96 -13.41
N GLU A 38 3.55 -1.75 -13.74
CA GLU A 38 2.99 -0.51 -13.19
C GLU A 38 1.53 -0.31 -13.61
N GLN A 39 1.20 -0.62 -14.87
CA GLN A 39 -0.19 -0.61 -15.36
C GLN A 39 -1.06 -1.63 -14.62
N ILE A 40 -0.56 -2.85 -14.39
CA ILE A 40 -1.26 -3.88 -13.61
C ILE A 40 -1.53 -3.39 -12.18
N LYS A 41 -0.52 -2.84 -11.51
CA LYS A 41 -0.67 -2.28 -10.15
C LYS A 41 -1.73 -1.17 -10.13
N LYS A 42 -1.69 -0.26 -11.10
CA LYS A 42 -2.70 0.81 -11.19
C LYS A 42 -4.10 0.25 -11.47
N ALA A 43 -4.22 -0.72 -12.36
CA ALA A 43 -5.51 -1.30 -12.73
C ALA A 43 -6.15 -2.11 -11.60
N SER A 44 -5.36 -2.79 -10.75
CA SER A 44 -5.87 -3.51 -9.57
C SER A 44 -6.46 -2.58 -8.50
N MET A 45 -6.17 -1.28 -8.59
CA MET A 45 -6.57 -0.24 -7.64
C MET A 45 -7.64 0.72 -8.18
N SER A 46 -7.86 0.78 -9.50
CA SER A 46 -8.57 1.90 -10.13
C SER A 46 -10.10 1.92 -10.03
N LYS A 47 -10.72 0.92 -9.38
CA LYS A 47 -12.19 0.76 -9.39
C LYS A 47 -12.77 0.21 -8.09
N THR A 48 -12.42 0.80 -6.96
CA THR A 48 -13.14 0.50 -5.71
C THR A 48 -14.14 1.61 -5.47
N GLU A 49 -15.42 1.25 -5.41
CA GLU A 49 -16.45 2.18 -4.96
C GLU A 49 -16.10 2.62 -3.53
N VAL A 50 -16.05 3.94 -3.31
CA VAL A 50 -15.88 4.50 -1.98
C VAL A 50 -17.16 4.20 -1.22
N THR A 51 -17.16 3.12 -0.44
CA THR A 51 -18.28 2.80 0.44
C THR A 51 -18.45 3.96 1.42
N LYS A 52 -19.53 4.74 1.29
CA LYS A 52 -19.87 5.76 2.28
C LYS A 52 -20.03 5.08 3.63
N GLN A 53 -19.13 5.38 4.57
CA GLN A 53 -19.32 4.94 5.94
C GLN A 53 -20.60 5.56 6.48
N LYS A 54 -21.47 4.72 7.04
CA LYS A 54 -22.59 5.22 7.84
C LYS A 54 -21.99 5.91 9.06
N LYS A 55 -22.51 7.10 9.40
CA LYS A 55 -22.29 7.68 10.73
C LYS A 55 -22.89 6.71 11.74
N GLU A 56 -22.03 5.92 12.38
CA GLU A 56 -22.41 5.10 13.53
C GLU A 56 -22.26 5.95 14.78
N ASP A 57 -23.28 5.94 15.65
CA ASP A 57 -23.17 6.49 17.00
C ASP A 57 -22.27 5.57 17.84
N VAL A 58 -20.97 5.82 17.78
CA VAL A 58 -19.96 5.10 18.57
C VAL A 58 -19.93 5.68 19.99
N LYS A 59 -19.96 4.80 21.00
CA LYS A 59 -19.83 5.20 22.41
C LYS A 59 -18.48 5.87 22.66
N GLU A 60 -18.45 6.91 23.49
CA GLU A 60 -17.21 7.63 23.81
C GLU A 60 -16.10 6.72 24.37
N GLU A 61 -16.47 5.69 25.16
CA GLU A 61 -15.51 4.71 25.71
C GLU A 61 -14.77 3.88 24.65
N ASP A 62 -15.36 3.73 23.46
CA ASP A 62 -14.81 2.99 22.33
C ASP A 62 -14.01 3.89 21.36
N LYS A 63 -14.02 5.21 21.57
CA LYS A 63 -13.27 6.17 20.74
C LYS A 63 -11.84 6.29 21.22
N ARG A 64 -10.89 6.27 20.29
CA ARG A 64 -9.50 6.65 20.53
C ARG A 64 -9.02 7.63 19.48
N GLU A 65 -7.96 8.35 19.80
CA GLU A 65 -7.40 9.40 18.96
C GLU A 65 -5.91 9.15 18.73
N ILE A 66 -5.44 9.36 17.51
CA ILE A 66 -4.01 9.43 17.17
C ILE A 66 -3.78 10.56 16.18
N TYR A 67 -2.58 11.14 16.17
CA TYR A 67 -2.25 12.31 15.36
C TYR A 67 -1.10 11.98 14.43
N LEU A 68 -1.34 12.02 13.13
CA LEU A 68 -0.39 11.55 12.12
C LEU A 68 -0.01 12.69 11.17
N ALA A 69 1.27 13.01 11.12
CA ALA A 69 1.86 13.94 10.15
C ALA A 69 2.49 13.14 9.02
N GLY A 70 2.07 13.36 7.78
CA GLY A 70 2.40 12.48 6.65
C GLY A 70 2.63 13.24 5.34
N GLY A 71 3.07 14.50 5.41
CA GLY A 71 3.11 15.39 4.25
C GLY A 71 1.87 16.28 4.19
N CYS A 72 1.46 16.68 2.98
CA CYS A 72 0.25 17.49 2.80
C CYS A 72 -0.98 16.79 3.40
N PHE A 73 -1.62 17.42 4.38
CA PHE A 73 -2.71 16.79 5.15
C PHE A 73 -3.98 16.50 4.32
N TRP A 74 -4.15 17.09 3.13
CA TRP A 74 -5.34 16.91 2.30
C TRP A 74 -5.49 15.46 1.86
N GLY A 75 -4.37 14.85 1.44
CA GLY A 75 -4.35 13.43 1.05
C GLY A 75 -4.49 12.50 2.26
N VAL A 76 -3.83 12.84 3.37
CA VAL A 76 -3.86 12.04 4.60
C VAL A 76 -5.28 12.01 5.20
N GLU A 77 -5.94 13.17 5.27
CA GLU A 77 -7.31 13.31 5.76
C GLU A 77 -8.29 12.53 4.89
N GLU A 78 -8.23 12.73 3.57
CA GLU A 78 -9.12 12.03 2.64
C GLU A 78 -8.91 10.53 2.71
N TYR A 79 -7.66 10.05 2.75
CA TYR A 79 -7.35 8.63 2.88
C TYR A 79 -7.92 8.06 4.18
N PHE A 80 -7.63 8.65 5.34
CA PHE A 80 -8.11 8.12 6.62
C PHE A 80 -9.62 8.23 6.78
N SER A 81 -10.27 9.24 6.20
CA SER A 81 -11.73 9.34 6.20
C SER A 81 -12.44 8.20 5.48
N ARG A 82 -11.71 7.43 4.65
CA ARG A 82 -12.22 6.27 3.90
C ARG A 82 -11.91 4.93 4.60
N VAL A 83 -10.98 4.89 5.55
CA VAL A 83 -10.54 3.65 6.22
C VAL A 83 -11.65 3.12 7.14
N PRO A 84 -12.17 1.89 6.92
CA PRO A 84 -13.19 1.29 7.79
C PRO A 84 -12.81 1.33 9.28
N GLY A 85 -13.71 1.86 10.12
CA GLY A 85 -13.50 2.01 11.56
C GLY A 85 -12.98 3.39 11.98
N VAL A 86 -12.51 4.24 11.05
CA VAL A 86 -12.24 5.65 11.31
C VAL A 86 -13.56 6.43 11.36
N ILE A 87 -13.79 7.14 12.47
CA ILE A 87 -14.99 7.92 12.75
C ILE A 87 -14.85 9.33 12.16
N ASP A 88 -13.68 9.95 12.34
CA ASP A 88 -13.41 11.32 11.92
C ASP A 88 -11.92 11.54 11.62
N ALA A 89 -11.63 12.42 10.68
CA ALA A 89 -10.28 12.83 10.29
C ALA A 89 -10.27 14.35 10.13
N VAL A 90 -9.43 15.04 10.92
CA VAL A 90 -9.41 16.51 10.98
C VAL A 90 -8.00 17.03 10.74
N SER A 91 -7.85 17.88 9.73
CA SER A 91 -6.59 18.54 9.39
C SER A 91 -6.21 19.62 10.43
N GLY A 92 -4.92 19.72 10.75
CA GLY A 92 -4.38 20.70 11.68
C GLY A 92 -2.87 20.76 11.71
N TYR A 93 -2.35 21.50 12.70
CA TYR A 93 -0.93 21.80 12.87
C TYR A 93 -0.49 21.35 14.26
N ALA A 94 0.55 20.52 14.36
CA ALA A 94 0.99 19.94 15.62
C ALA A 94 2.47 20.16 15.93
N ASN A 95 2.78 20.11 17.22
CA ASN A 95 4.13 20.05 17.79
C ASN A 95 5.07 21.18 17.33
N GLY A 96 4.53 22.37 17.06
CA GLY A 96 5.29 23.59 16.85
C GLY A 96 5.30 24.50 18.08
N LYS A 97 5.91 25.67 17.92
CA LYS A 97 6.02 26.69 18.97
C LYS A 97 4.70 27.47 19.11
N GLY A 98 4.24 27.61 20.35
CA GLY A 98 3.04 28.37 20.71
C GLY A 98 1.74 27.63 20.39
N ASP A 99 0.64 28.12 20.97
CA ASP A 99 -0.68 27.48 20.91
C ASP A 99 -1.58 28.04 19.79
N THR A 100 -1.04 28.89 18.94
CA THR A 100 -1.73 29.46 17.77
C THR A 100 -0.81 29.48 16.57
N THR A 101 -1.37 29.17 15.40
CA THR A 101 -0.72 29.26 14.10
C THR A 101 -1.81 29.27 13.03
N LYS A 102 -1.41 29.53 11.79
CA LYS A 102 -2.24 29.54 10.59
C LYS A 102 -1.38 29.15 9.41
N TYR A 103 -1.99 28.75 8.29
CA TYR A 103 -1.26 28.15 7.17
C TYR A 103 0.00 28.93 6.75
N GLU A 104 -0.05 30.26 6.69
CA GLU A 104 1.09 31.08 6.25
C GLU A 104 2.25 31.15 7.26
N LEU A 105 2.01 30.77 8.52
CA LEU A 105 2.97 30.85 9.62
C LEU A 105 3.53 29.48 10.03
N VAL A 106 3.02 28.37 9.48
CA VAL A 106 3.40 27.00 9.88
C VAL A 106 4.92 26.78 9.78
N SER A 107 5.53 27.22 8.69
CA SER A 107 6.98 27.09 8.46
C SER A 107 7.83 27.86 9.47
N GLN A 108 7.33 28.99 9.99
CA GLN A 108 8.01 29.84 10.97
C GLN A 108 7.80 29.35 12.40
N THR A 109 6.60 28.84 12.68
CA THR A 109 6.19 28.33 14.00
C THR A 109 6.68 26.90 14.24
N GLY A 110 7.07 26.17 13.18
CA GLY A 110 7.66 24.83 13.28
C GLY A 110 6.64 23.71 13.48
N HIS A 111 5.34 24.00 13.32
CA HIS A 111 4.31 22.96 13.37
C HIS A 111 4.43 22.01 12.16
N ALA A 112 3.99 20.76 12.32
CA ALA A 112 3.77 19.81 11.23
C ALA A 112 2.30 19.84 10.79
N GLU A 113 2.05 19.76 9.49
CA GLU A 113 0.73 19.38 8.98
C GLU A 113 0.39 17.97 9.48
N THR A 114 -0.71 17.87 10.21
CA THR A 114 -1.08 16.69 11.00
C THR A 114 -2.57 16.44 10.86
N VAL A 115 -2.96 15.18 10.77
CA VAL A 115 -4.36 14.76 10.80
C VAL A 115 -4.66 14.12 12.15
N LYS A 116 -5.64 14.66 12.86
CA LYS A 116 -6.25 14.01 14.02
C LYS A 116 -7.20 12.93 13.53
N ILE A 117 -6.92 11.67 13.86
CA ILE A 117 -7.76 10.53 13.51
C ILE A 117 -8.48 10.07 14.75
N THR A 118 -9.81 10.04 14.68
CA THR A 118 -10.67 9.46 15.71
C THR A 118 -11.22 8.14 15.19
N TYR A 119 -11.06 7.04 15.92
CA TYR A 119 -11.42 5.70 15.44
C TYR A 119 -12.11 4.86 16.52
N ASN A 120 -12.86 3.85 16.06
CA ASN A 120 -13.56 2.88 16.91
C ASN A 120 -12.67 1.66 17.16
N VAL A 121 -12.22 1.47 18.41
CA VAL A 121 -11.31 0.37 18.78
C VAL A 121 -11.91 -1.03 18.60
N LYS A 122 -13.25 -1.14 18.49
CA LYS A 122 -13.94 -2.41 18.19
C LYS A 122 -13.93 -2.78 16.70
N LYS A 123 -13.54 -1.83 15.83
CA LYS A 123 -13.55 -2.00 14.38
C LYS A 123 -12.15 -1.98 13.79
N ILE A 124 -11.27 -1.13 14.33
CA ILE A 124 -9.90 -1.00 13.86
C ILE A 124 -8.96 -0.76 15.05
N SER A 125 -7.82 -1.44 15.03
CA SER A 125 -6.78 -1.30 16.05
C SER A 125 -5.83 -0.13 15.74
N LEU A 126 -5.14 0.39 16.77
CA LEU A 126 -4.05 1.36 16.57
C LEU A 126 -2.96 0.80 15.63
N LYS A 127 -2.66 -0.50 15.75
CA LYS A 127 -1.68 -1.17 14.90
C LYS A 127 -2.07 -1.05 13.42
N GLU A 128 -3.33 -1.34 13.07
CA GLU A 128 -3.83 -1.22 11.70
C GLU A 128 -3.83 0.22 11.20
N ILE A 129 -4.21 1.21 12.03
CA ILE A 129 -4.12 2.64 11.70
C ILE A 129 -2.68 3.02 11.33
N LEU A 130 -1.69 2.60 12.13
CA LEU A 130 -0.28 2.89 11.86
C LEU A 130 0.23 2.18 10.60
N LEU A 131 -0.22 0.95 10.33
CA LEU A 131 0.15 0.25 9.10
C LEU A 131 -0.49 0.92 7.86
N HIS A 132 -1.72 1.43 7.97
CA HIS A 132 -2.34 2.29 6.96
C HIS A 132 -1.53 3.57 6.73
N TYR A 133 -0.99 4.18 7.78
CA TYR A 133 -0.12 5.35 7.69
C TYR A 133 1.19 5.05 6.98
N PHE A 134 1.90 3.98 7.39
CA PHE A 134 3.14 3.57 6.74
C PHE A 134 2.96 3.10 5.28
N ARG A 135 1.73 2.75 4.86
CA ARG A 135 1.41 2.47 3.46
C ARG A 135 1.46 3.72 2.58
N ILE A 136 1.09 4.90 3.10
CA ILE A 136 0.87 6.10 2.30
C ILE A 136 2.01 7.13 2.35
N ILE A 137 3.04 6.89 3.16
CA ILE A 137 4.20 7.78 3.29
C ILE A 137 5.48 7.11 2.76
N ASP A 138 6.49 7.93 2.43
CA ASP A 138 7.89 7.49 2.43
C ASP A 138 8.46 7.65 3.85
N PRO A 139 8.65 6.56 4.61
CA PRO A 139 9.07 6.65 6.00
C PRO A 139 10.57 6.93 6.15
N THR A 140 11.34 6.95 5.06
CA THR A 140 12.78 7.26 5.06
C THR A 140 13.07 8.71 4.64
N SER A 141 12.08 9.39 4.07
CA SER A 141 12.20 10.77 3.61
C SER A 141 12.10 11.76 4.78
N LYS A 142 13.08 12.65 4.88
CA LYS A 142 13.14 13.69 5.91
C LYS A 142 12.60 15.01 5.38
N ASN A 143 11.61 15.59 6.07
CA ASN A 143 11.03 16.90 5.75
C ASN A 143 10.52 17.02 4.30
N LYS A 144 10.03 15.91 3.74
CA LYS A 144 9.53 15.86 2.36
C LYS A 144 8.59 14.67 2.18
N GLN A 145 7.46 14.88 1.50
CA GLN A 145 6.59 13.81 0.99
C GLN A 145 6.10 14.19 -0.41
N GLY A 146 6.26 13.30 -1.39
CA GLY A 146 6.01 13.63 -2.79
C GLY A 146 6.81 14.86 -3.25
N ASN A 147 6.12 15.87 -3.75
CA ASN A 147 6.73 17.13 -4.19
C ASN A 147 6.86 18.17 -3.07
N ASP A 148 6.17 17.96 -1.94
CA ASP A 148 6.06 18.90 -0.83
C ASP A 148 7.31 18.82 0.05
N GLN A 149 8.00 19.96 0.23
CA GLN A 149 9.27 20.05 0.94
C GLN A 149 9.23 21.12 2.03
N GLY A 150 9.71 20.76 3.22
CA GLY A 150 9.70 21.64 4.39
C GLY A 150 9.45 20.86 5.68
N THR A 151 9.81 21.46 6.82
CA THR A 151 9.62 20.87 8.15
C THR A 151 8.14 20.68 8.50
N GLN A 152 7.25 21.43 7.87
CA GLN A 152 5.80 21.25 7.99
C GLN A 152 5.30 19.95 7.36
N TYR A 153 6.07 19.36 6.43
CA TYR A 153 5.76 18.09 5.77
C TYR A 153 6.59 16.92 6.31
N ARG A 154 7.17 17.08 7.50
CA ARG A 154 7.87 15.98 8.18
C ARG A 154 6.86 14.87 8.53
N THR A 155 7.37 13.65 8.62
CA THR A 155 6.58 12.49 9.02
C THR A 155 6.64 12.32 10.54
N GLY A 156 5.49 12.09 11.17
CA GLY A 156 5.39 12.02 12.62
C GLY A 156 4.17 11.25 13.13
N VAL A 157 4.35 10.53 14.22
CA VAL A 157 3.29 9.87 14.99
C VAL A 157 3.24 10.52 16.37
N TYR A 158 2.17 11.25 16.65
CA TYR A 158 1.99 11.95 17.91
C TYR A 158 0.88 11.31 18.75
N TYR A 159 1.23 10.90 19.96
CA TYR A 159 0.34 10.20 20.88
C TYR A 159 0.02 11.07 22.10
N LYS A 160 -1.17 10.89 22.67
CA LYS A 160 -1.57 11.52 23.94
C LYS A 160 -1.34 10.59 25.13
N ASP A 161 -1.65 9.31 24.94
CA ASP A 161 -1.57 8.28 25.98
C ASP A 161 -0.26 7.49 25.82
N GLU A 162 0.51 7.37 26.89
CA GLU A 162 1.74 6.56 26.89
C GLU A 162 1.45 5.07 26.75
N ALA A 163 0.22 4.61 27.04
CA ALA A 163 -0.18 3.23 26.81
C ALA A 163 -0.07 2.80 25.33
N ASP A 164 -0.19 3.76 24.39
CA ASP A 164 -0.06 3.52 22.95
C ASP A 164 1.38 3.25 22.52
N LEU A 165 2.37 3.65 23.32
CA LEU A 165 3.79 3.55 22.95
C LEU A 165 4.23 2.13 22.64
N ASN A 166 3.70 1.13 23.35
CA ASN A 166 4.06 -0.26 23.10
C ASN A 166 3.68 -0.69 21.67
N THR A 167 2.46 -0.39 21.25
CA THR A 167 1.98 -0.68 19.89
C THR A 167 2.71 0.16 18.85
N ILE A 168 2.94 1.46 19.12
CA ILE A 168 3.71 2.34 18.22
C ILE A 168 5.12 1.77 18.02
N ASN A 169 5.83 1.41 19.08
CA ASN A 169 7.18 0.86 19.01
C ASN A 169 7.21 -0.45 18.22
N GLN A 170 6.26 -1.36 18.49
CA GLN A 170 6.16 -2.60 17.74
C GLN A 170 6.01 -2.36 16.22
N VAL A 171 5.13 -1.45 15.81
CA VAL A 171 4.94 -1.15 14.38
C VAL A 171 6.20 -0.54 13.78
N PHE A 172 6.87 0.37 14.49
CA PHE A 172 8.13 0.96 14.04
C PHE A 172 9.21 -0.11 13.85
N ASP A 173 9.36 -1.06 14.77
CA ASP A 173 10.34 -2.14 14.66
C ASP A 173 10.01 -3.09 13.50
N GLU A 174 8.72 -3.38 13.27
CA GLU A 174 8.27 -4.19 12.14
C GLU A 174 8.51 -3.49 10.79
N VAL A 175 8.27 -2.18 10.72
CA VAL A 175 8.48 -1.39 9.50
C VAL A 175 9.96 -1.17 9.23
N ALA A 176 10.77 -0.88 10.25
CA ALA A 176 12.20 -0.65 10.11
C ALA A 176 12.92 -1.84 9.44
N LYS A 177 12.49 -3.08 9.72
CA LYS A 177 13.03 -4.29 9.08
C LYS A 177 12.87 -4.32 7.55
N LYS A 178 11.97 -3.50 6.97
CA LYS A 178 11.71 -3.42 5.53
C LYS A 178 12.62 -2.45 4.80
N TYR A 179 13.38 -1.62 5.52
CA TYR A 179 14.20 -0.55 4.94
C TYR A 179 15.64 -0.67 5.42
N GLU A 180 16.58 -0.51 4.49
CA GLU A 180 18.01 -0.39 4.83
C GLU A 180 18.33 0.94 5.52
N LYS A 181 17.59 2.00 5.15
CA LYS A 181 17.72 3.32 5.76
C LYS A 181 16.89 3.39 7.04
N PRO A 182 17.38 4.10 8.07
CA PRO A 182 16.58 4.34 9.27
C PRO A 182 15.31 5.12 8.92
N LEU A 183 14.25 4.87 9.68
CA LEU A 183 13.01 5.64 9.56
C LEU A 183 13.27 7.09 9.98
N ALA A 184 12.82 8.04 9.17
CA ALA A 184 12.83 9.47 9.45
C ALA A 184 11.59 9.93 10.24
N VAL A 185 10.60 9.05 10.39
CA VAL A 185 9.36 9.32 11.13
C VAL A 185 9.66 9.57 12.60
N GLU A 186 9.27 10.72 13.12
CA GLU A 186 9.37 10.99 14.56
C GLU A 186 8.21 10.35 15.33
N LYS A 187 8.47 9.93 16.58
CA LYS A 187 7.44 9.45 17.51
C LYS A 187 7.58 10.21 18.82
N GLU A 188 6.63 11.11 19.10
CA GLU A 188 6.69 12.01 20.25
C GLU A 188 5.32 12.15 20.91
N SER A 189 5.28 12.51 22.19
CA SER A 189 4.03 12.95 22.82
C SER A 189 3.49 14.20 22.10
N LEU A 190 2.17 14.27 21.91
CA LEU A 190 1.50 15.44 21.35
C LEU A 190 1.60 16.61 22.33
N LYS A 191 2.20 17.73 21.89
CA LYS A 191 2.39 18.94 22.69
C LYS A 191 1.22 19.91 22.50
N ASN A 192 0.82 20.13 21.26
CA ASN A 192 -0.30 20.96 20.86
C ASN A 192 -0.86 20.48 19.52
N PHE A 193 -2.13 20.80 19.27
CA PHE A 193 -2.78 20.58 17.99
C PHE A 193 -3.72 21.75 17.72
N ILE A 194 -3.48 22.46 16.64
CA ILE A 194 -4.25 23.63 16.23
C ILE A 194 -5.02 23.22 14.98
N LYS A 195 -6.36 23.20 15.08
CA LYS A 195 -7.23 22.87 13.94
C LYS A 195 -6.94 23.83 12.79
N ALA A 196 -6.75 23.30 11.58
CA ALA A 196 -6.58 24.11 10.39
C ALA A 196 -7.89 24.82 10.02
N GLU A 197 -7.78 25.87 9.21
CA GLU A 197 -8.90 26.67 8.74
C GLU A 197 -9.90 25.82 7.94
N ASP A 198 -11.17 26.23 7.91
CA ASP A 198 -12.28 25.44 7.33
C ASP A 198 -12.10 25.14 5.83
N TYR A 199 -11.30 25.91 5.11
CA TYR A 199 -11.02 25.65 3.70
C TYR A 199 -10.08 24.45 3.49
N HIS A 200 -9.29 24.07 4.50
CA HIS A 200 -8.44 22.88 4.47
C HIS A 200 -9.18 21.61 4.89
N GLN A 201 -10.21 21.73 5.71
CA GLN A 201 -11.00 20.59 6.17
C GLN A 201 -11.76 19.97 4.99
N ASP A 202 -11.73 18.65 4.86
CA ASP A 202 -12.37 17.90 3.77
C ASP A 202 -12.00 18.43 2.37
N TYR A 203 -10.75 18.90 2.20
CA TYR A 203 -10.36 19.64 0.98
C TYR A 203 -10.62 18.84 -0.29
N LEU A 204 -10.28 17.56 -0.34
CA LEU A 204 -10.47 16.70 -1.51
C LEU A 204 -11.93 16.27 -1.73
N LYS A 205 -12.79 16.32 -0.70
CA LYS A 205 -14.24 16.15 -0.89
C LYS A 205 -14.85 17.39 -1.54
N LYS A 206 -14.37 18.58 -1.15
CA LYS A 206 -14.78 19.87 -1.74
C LYS A 206 -14.19 20.08 -3.13
N ASN A 207 -12.98 19.57 -3.36
CA ASN A 207 -12.22 19.71 -4.59
C ASN A 207 -11.73 18.32 -5.07
N PRO A 208 -12.59 17.51 -5.73
CA PRO A 208 -12.24 16.13 -6.11
C PRO A 208 -11.02 15.99 -7.02
N ASN A 209 -10.67 17.04 -7.77
CA ASN A 209 -9.49 17.11 -8.64
C ASN A 209 -8.35 17.93 -8.00
N GLY A 210 -8.42 18.18 -6.69
CA GLY A 210 -7.41 18.90 -5.93
C GLY A 210 -6.08 18.14 -5.87
N TYR A 211 -5.03 18.84 -5.48
CA TYR A 211 -3.70 18.23 -5.34
C TYR A 211 -3.71 17.12 -4.29
N CYS A 212 -3.20 15.94 -4.67
CA CYS A 212 -3.00 14.82 -3.78
C CYS A 212 -1.81 13.99 -4.29
N HIS A 213 -0.79 13.79 -3.46
CA HIS A 213 0.35 12.94 -3.80
C HIS A 213 0.14 11.47 -3.39
N ILE A 214 -0.97 11.16 -2.71
CA ILE A 214 -1.33 9.85 -2.17
C ILE A 214 -2.44 9.22 -3.02
N ASP A 215 -2.38 7.92 -3.28
CA ASP A 215 -3.53 7.21 -3.84
C ASP A 215 -4.56 6.92 -2.75
N VAL A 216 -5.50 7.85 -2.57
CA VAL A 216 -6.57 7.76 -1.54
C VAL A 216 -7.47 6.54 -1.70
N ASN A 217 -7.47 5.85 -2.86
CA ASN A 217 -8.26 4.64 -3.07
C ASN A 217 -7.67 3.42 -2.35
N GLN A 218 -6.39 3.48 -1.94
CA GLN A 218 -5.77 2.45 -1.12
C GLN A 218 -6.45 2.24 0.23
N ALA A 219 -7.18 3.25 0.73
CA ALA A 219 -7.91 3.16 1.99
C ALA A 219 -9.03 2.12 1.98
N ALA A 220 -9.56 1.79 0.79
CA ALA A 220 -10.63 0.82 0.63
C ALA A 220 -10.15 -0.64 0.73
N TYR A 221 -8.83 -0.86 0.79
CA TYR A 221 -8.23 -2.19 0.87
C TYR A 221 -7.69 -2.48 2.27
N PRO A 222 -7.86 -3.70 2.77
CA PRO A 222 -7.34 -4.08 4.08
C PRO A 222 -5.82 -4.00 4.07
N VAL A 223 -5.24 -3.68 5.23
CA VAL A 223 -3.80 -3.88 5.46
C VAL A 223 -3.58 -5.27 6.02
N ILE A 224 -2.83 -6.09 5.29
CA ILE A 224 -2.47 -7.43 5.71
C ILE A 224 -1.08 -7.39 6.36
N GLU A 225 -1.03 -7.67 7.66
CA GLU A 225 0.22 -7.69 8.42
C GLU A 225 1.09 -8.88 8.02
N ALA A 226 2.19 -8.62 7.29
CA ALA A 226 3.10 -9.67 6.83
C ALA A 226 3.70 -10.50 7.99
N SER A 227 3.91 -9.88 9.15
CA SER A 227 4.47 -10.51 10.35
C SER A 227 3.59 -11.64 10.92
N ARG A 228 2.29 -11.66 10.60
CA ARG A 228 1.36 -12.74 10.99
C ARG A 228 1.51 -14.01 10.15
N TYR A 229 2.23 -13.94 9.03
CA TYR A 229 2.30 -15.01 8.04
C TYR A 229 3.75 -15.38 7.67
N PRO A 230 4.64 -15.63 8.65
CA PRO A 230 6.05 -15.90 8.35
C PRO A 230 6.18 -17.08 7.39
N LYS A 231 7.12 -16.96 6.43
CA LYS A 231 7.44 -18.06 5.53
C LYS A 231 8.11 -19.20 6.32
N PRO A 232 7.58 -20.44 6.29
CA PRO A 232 8.25 -21.60 6.88
C PRO A 232 9.57 -21.92 6.17
N SER A 233 10.43 -22.74 6.78
CA SER A 233 11.66 -23.21 6.11
C SER A 233 11.34 -24.09 4.90
N ASP A 234 12.27 -24.22 3.97
CA ASP A 234 12.06 -25.05 2.77
C ASP A 234 11.78 -26.52 3.12
N GLU A 235 12.38 -27.04 4.21
CA GLU A 235 12.12 -28.37 4.76
C GLU A 235 10.70 -28.49 5.30
N GLU A 236 10.23 -27.50 6.07
CA GLU A 236 8.86 -27.46 6.59
C GLU A 236 7.83 -27.37 5.47
N ILE A 237 8.09 -26.54 4.45
CA ILE A 237 7.24 -26.43 3.26
C ILE A 237 7.15 -27.78 2.55
N LYS A 238 8.28 -28.45 2.34
CA LYS A 238 8.33 -29.75 1.66
C LYS A 238 7.63 -30.86 2.46
N ALA A 239 7.65 -30.79 3.80
CA ALA A 239 6.97 -31.74 4.66
C ALA A 239 5.45 -31.51 4.74
N LYS A 240 5.01 -30.25 4.65
CA LYS A 240 3.60 -29.85 4.80
C LYS A 240 2.80 -29.96 3.50
N LEU A 241 3.42 -29.67 2.36
CA LEU A 241 2.74 -29.64 1.07
C LEU A 241 2.74 -31.00 0.38
N SER A 242 1.69 -31.26 -0.41
CA SER A 242 1.74 -32.35 -1.39
C SER A 242 2.83 -32.09 -2.44
N PRO A 243 3.34 -33.14 -3.13
CA PRO A 243 4.32 -32.97 -4.21
C PRO A 243 3.89 -31.96 -5.28
N GLU A 244 2.61 -31.94 -5.63
CA GLU A 244 2.03 -31.05 -6.62
C GLU A 244 1.90 -29.61 -6.12
N GLU A 245 1.47 -29.39 -4.87
CA GLU A 245 1.47 -28.06 -4.25
C GLU A 245 2.89 -27.50 -4.15
N TYR A 246 3.87 -28.34 -3.81
CA TYR A 246 5.28 -27.94 -3.79
C TYR A 246 5.79 -27.60 -5.19
N ALA A 247 5.46 -28.40 -6.21
CA ALA A 247 5.85 -28.16 -7.60
C ALA A 247 5.29 -26.82 -8.11
N VAL A 248 4.00 -26.56 -7.88
CA VAL A 248 3.38 -25.28 -8.26
C VAL A 248 4.03 -24.13 -7.50
N THR A 249 4.02 -24.15 -6.18
CA THR A 249 4.41 -22.98 -5.36
C THR A 249 5.92 -22.69 -5.39
N GLN A 250 6.77 -23.72 -5.39
CA GLN A 250 8.23 -23.55 -5.28
C GLN A 250 8.97 -23.73 -6.59
N LYS A 251 8.40 -24.47 -7.57
CA LYS A 251 9.06 -24.75 -8.87
C LYS A 251 8.36 -24.11 -10.07
N ASN A 252 7.37 -23.24 -9.82
CA ASN A 252 6.61 -22.53 -10.84
C ASN A 252 5.87 -23.45 -11.83
N ASP A 253 5.46 -24.64 -11.37
CA ASP A 253 4.62 -25.54 -12.15
C ASP A 253 3.18 -24.99 -12.29
N THR A 254 2.39 -25.58 -13.18
CA THR A 254 0.99 -25.19 -13.42
C THR A 254 0.07 -26.40 -13.40
N GLU A 255 -0.97 -26.35 -12.58
CA GLU A 255 -1.95 -27.42 -12.45
C GLU A 255 -2.79 -27.56 -13.74
N ARG A 256 -3.39 -28.73 -13.95
CA ARG A 256 -4.24 -28.97 -15.12
C ARG A 256 -5.56 -28.17 -15.04
N ALA A 257 -5.92 -27.53 -16.15
CA ALA A 257 -7.20 -26.83 -16.32
C ALA A 257 -8.39 -27.76 -16.04
N PHE A 258 -9.45 -27.22 -15.41
CA PHE A 258 -10.73 -27.89 -15.09
C PHE A 258 -10.65 -29.13 -14.21
N SER A 259 -9.45 -29.52 -13.76
CA SER A 259 -9.21 -30.68 -12.90
C SER A 259 -8.66 -30.26 -11.55
N ASN A 260 -9.10 -29.10 -11.05
CA ASN A 260 -8.59 -28.49 -9.83
C ASN A 260 -9.72 -28.12 -8.85
N ARG A 261 -9.34 -27.76 -7.62
CA ARG A 261 -10.25 -27.63 -6.48
C ARG A 261 -11.21 -26.43 -6.57
N TYR A 262 -10.83 -25.36 -7.28
CA TYR A 262 -11.47 -24.05 -7.09
C TYR A 262 -11.88 -23.32 -8.37
N TRP A 263 -11.68 -23.89 -9.56
CA TRP A 263 -12.09 -23.22 -10.80
C TRP A 263 -13.59 -22.86 -10.79
N ASP A 264 -14.45 -23.78 -10.34
CA ASP A 264 -15.92 -23.68 -10.26
C ASP A 264 -16.45 -23.30 -8.86
N LYS A 265 -15.57 -22.99 -7.91
CA LYS A 265 -16.00 -22.62 -6.54
C LYS A 265 -16.35 -21.13 -6.43
N PHE A 266 -17.55 -20.79 -5.96
CA PHE A 266 -18.01 -19.39 -5.81
C PHE A 266 -18.60 -19.07 -4.43
N ASP A 267 -18.38 -19.93 -3.44
CA ASP A 267 -18.82 -19.68 -2.06
C ASP A 267 -18.14 -18.44 -1.46
N ALA A 268 -18.83 -17.77 -0.55
CA ALA A 268 -18.29 -16.63 0.18
C ALA A 268 -17.12 -17.06 1.08
N GLY A 269 -15.96 -16.43 0.93
CA GLY A 269 -14.76 -16.67 1.71
C GLY A 269 -13.53 -15.94 1.18
N ILE A 270 -12.37 -16.28 1.72
CA ILE A 270 -11.06 -15.83 1.21
C ILE A 270 -10.24 -16.99 0.69
N TYR A 271 -9.30 -16.67 -0.19
CA TYR A 271 -8.25 -17.58 -0.63
C TYR A 271 -6.92 -17.11 -0.05
N VAL A 272 -6.28 -17.97 0.73
CA VAL A 272 -4.99 -17.71 1.40
C VAL A 272 -3.88 -18.48 0.71
N ASP A 273 -2.63 -18.00 0.81
CA ASP A 273 -1.45 -18.74 0.38
C ASP A 273 -1.37 -20.09 1.12
N VAL A 274 -1.25 -21.20 0.38
CA VAL A 274 -1.17 -22.54 0.99
C VAL A 274 0.08 -22.71 1.86
N VAL A 275 1.16 -21.96 1.55
CA VAL A 275 2.43 -22.01 2.29
C VAL A 275 2.32 -21.28 3.62
N THR A 276 1.95 -20.00 3.57
CA THR A 276 2.06 -19.06 4.71
C THR A 276 0.74 -18.79 5.42
N GLY A 277 -0.39 -19.02 4.74
CA GLY A 277 -1.71 -18.58 5.22
C GLY A 277 -1.99 -17.08 5.02
N GLU A 278 -1.11 -16.34 4.33
CA GLU A 278 -1.34 -14.92 3.99
C GLU A 278 -2.60 -14.79 3.09
N PRO A 279 -3.59 -13.95 3.42
CA PRO A 279 -4.74 -13.69 2.55
C PRO A 279 -4.33 -13.10 1.21
N LEU A 280 -4.78 -13.70 0.11
CA LEU A 280 -4.41 -13.31 -1.26
C LEU A 280 -5.60 -12.77 -2.06
N PHE A 281 -6.76 -13.43 -2.01
CA PHE A 281 -7.92 -13.07 -2.81
C PHE A 281 -9.22 -13.18 -2.02
N SER A 282 -10.20 -12.32 -2.35
CA SER A 282 -11.58 -12.41 -1.85
C SER A 282 -12.47 -13.12 -2.86
N SER A 283 -13.48 -13.84 -2.40
CA SER A 283 -14.54 -14.39 -3.25
C SER A 283 -15.32 -13.28 -4.00
N LYS A 284 -15.39 -12.04 -3.48
CA LYS A 284 -16.05 -10.91 -4.17
C LYS A 284 -15.43 -10.58 -5.53
N ASP A 285 -14.12 -10.82 -5.64
CA ASP A 285 -13.33 -10.54 -6.83
C ASP A 285 -13.17 -11.76 -7.74
N LYS A 286 -13.66 -12.94 -7.33
CA LYS A 286 -13.66 -14.14 -8.17
C LYS A 286 -14.71 -14.03 -9.27
N PHE A 287 -14.41 -14.53 -10.46
CA PHE A 287 -15.35 -14.63 -11.57
C PHE A 287 -15.10 -15.88 -12.41
N ASP A 288 -16.11 -16.33 -13.15
CA ASP A 288 -15.94 -17.39 -14.14
C ASP A 288 -15.32 -16.81 -15.42
N SER A 289 -14.12 -17.26 -15.75
CA SER A 289 -13.44 -16.85 -16.98
C SER A 289 -13.48 -17.90 -18.08
N GLY A 290 -13.95 -19.12 -17.79
CA GLY A 290 -13.88 -20.26 -18.70
C GLY A 290 -12.45 -20.74 -19.04
N CYS A 291 -11.40 -20.23 -18.37
CA CYS A 291 -10.02 -20.66 -18.66
C CYS A 291 -9.64 -22.00 -18.00
N GLY A 292 -10.42 -22.46 -17.01
CA GLY A 292 -10.18 -23.70 -16.27
C GLY A 292 -9.34 -23.56 -15.00
N TRP A 293 -8.99 -22.34 -14.59
CA TRP A 293 -8.34 -22.03 -13.30
C TRP A 293 -9.15 -20.96 -12.55
N PRO A 294 -9.13 -20.93 -11.20
CA PRO A 294 -9.76 -19.86 -10.45
C PRO A 294 -9.23 -18.50 -10.89
N SER A 295 -10.16 -17.61 -11.25
CA SER A 295 -9.87 -16.31 -11.86
C SER A 295 -10.40 -15.19 -10.99
N PHE A 296 -9.54 -14.20 -10.70
CA PHE A 296 -9.89 -13.04 -9.89
C PHE A 296 -9.63 -11.73 -10.64
N THR A 297 -10.36 -10.67 -10.32
CA THR A 297 -10.16 -9.35 -10.93
C THR A 297 -9.02 -8.57 -10.28
N ARG A 298 -8.72 -8.86 -9.01
CA ARG A 298 -7.67 -8.22 -8.20
C ARG A 298 -7.33 -9.07 -6.96
N PRO A 299 -6.15 -8.89 -6.35
CA PRO A 299 -5.87 -9.42 -5.01
C PRO A 299 -6.74 -8.71 -3.96
N ILE A 300 -6.90 -9.32 -2.78
CA ILE A 300 -7.67 -8.75 -1.65
C ILE A 300 -7.08 -7.42 -1.18
N SER A 301 -5.78 -7.23 -1.37
CA SER A 301 -5.05 -5.99 -1.11
C SER A 301 -3.93 -5.87 -2.15
N PRO A 302 -3.59 -4.68 -2.68
CA PRO A 302 -2.54 -4.56 -3.69
C PRO A 302 -1.17 -5.03 -3.17
N ASP A 303 -0.95 -4.99 -1.85
CA ASP A 303 0.35 -5.27 -1.24
C ASP A 303 0.67 -6.75 -1.09
N VAL A 304 -0.30 -7.67 -1.21
CA VAL A 304 -0.06 -9.12 -0.94
C VAL A 304 0.44 -9.89 -2.15
N ALA A 305 0.52 -9.24 -3.32
CA ALA A 305 0.97 -9.84 -4.56
C ALA A 305 2.20 -9.11 -5.11
N THR A 306 3.17 -9.89 -5.60
CA THR A 306 4.34 -9.40 -6.34
C THR A 306 4.29 -9.89 -7.78
N TYR A 307 4.93 -9.15 -8.68
CA TYR A 307 4.83 -9.36 -10.12
C TYR A 307 6.22 -9.51 -10.72
N LYS A 308 6.38 -10.50 -11.60
CA LYS A 308 7.64 -10.75 -12.30
C LYS A 308 7.37 -10.97 -13.79
N GLU A 309 8.29 -10.51 -14.63
CA GLU A 309 8.27 -10.87 -16.04
C GLU A 309 8.58 -12.36 -16.22
N ASP A 310 7.75 -13.06 -16.97
CA ASP A 310 7.93 -14.47 -17.32
C ASP A 310 8.02 -14.62 -18.84
N LYS A 311 9.17 -15.14 -19.31
CA LYS A 311 9.49 -15.37 -20.72
C LYS A 311 9.48 -16.86 -21.11
N SER A 312 9.04 -17.72 -20.20
CA SER A 312 8.92 -19.16 -20.40
C SER A 312 7.98 -19.47 -21.58
N PHE A 313 8.22 -20.59 -22.25
CA PHE A 313 7.42 -21.08 -23.39
C PHE A 313 7.28 -20.09 -24.56
N ASN A 314 8.28 -19.22 -24.76
CA ASN A 314 8.31 -18.22 -25.83
C ASN A 314 7.12 -17.24 -25.80
N MET A 315 6.54 -17.02 -24.62
CA MET A 315 5.49 -16.03 -24.36
C MET A 315 6.06 -14.91 -23.48
N THR A 316 5.46 -13.72 -23.53
CA THR A 316 5.72 -12.68 -22.51
C THR A 316 4.49 -12.57 -21.62
N ARG A 317 4.63 -12.96 -20.36
CA ARG A 317 3.56 -12.94 -19.36
C ARG A 317 4.02 -12.22 -18.10
N THR A 318 3.07 -11.89 -17.23
CA THR A 318 3.36 -11.39 -15.89
C THR A 318 2.99 -12.45 -14.88
N GLU A 319 4.02 -13.06 -14.28
CA GLU A 319 3.88 -13.98 -13.15
C GLU A 319 3.39 -13.22 -11.92
N VAL A 320 2.51 -13.86 -11.16
CA VAL A 320 2.03 -13.38 -9.86
C VAL A 320 2.57 -14.32 -8.78
N ARG A 321 3.18 -13.75 -7.73
CA ARG A 321 3.69 -14.49 -6.56
C ARG A 321 3.14 -13.89 -5.27
N SER A 322 2.97 -14.70 -4.23
CA SER A 322 2.60 -14.17 -2.90
C SER A 322 3.74 -13.31 -2.33
N ARG A 323 3.40 -12.24 -1.62
CA ARG A 323 4.40 -11.32 -1.05
C ARG A 323 5.31 -12.04 -0.05
N VAL A 324 4.74 -12.71 0.96
CA VAL A 324 5.55 -13.26 2.06
C VAL A 324 6.13 -14.62 1.72
N GLY A 325 5.34 -15.51 1.10
CA GLY A 325 5.80 -16.85 0.74
C GLY A 325 6.75 -16.88 -0.46
N ASN A 326 6.69 -15.85 -1.31
CA ASN A 326 7.24 -15.87 -2.67
C ASN A 326 6.76 -17.11 -3.47
N SER A 327 5.58 -17.62 -3.12
CA SER A 327 4.95 -18.78 -3.76
C SER A 327 4.52 -18.37 -5.16
N HIS A 328 4.87 -19.15 -6.18
CA HIS A 328 4.27 -19.00 -7.49
C HIS A 328 2.77 -19.27 -7.39
N LEU A 329 1.97 -18.28 -7.81
CA LEU A 329 0.51 -18.36 -7.79
C LEU A 329 -0.03 -18.66 -9.19
N GLY A 330 0.52 -17.99 -10.20
CA GLY A 330 0.07 -18.10 -11.59
C GLY A 330 0.45 -16.86 -12.38
N HIS A 331 -0.47 -16.35 -13.19
CA HIS A 331 -0.23 -15.20 -14.08
C HIS A 331 -1.41 -14.23 -14.08
N VAL A 332 -1.12 -12.98 -14.43
CA VAL A 332 -2.15 -11.94 -14.63
C VAL A 332 -2.17 -11.50 -16.08
N PHE A 333 -3.39 -11.31 -16.60
CA PHE A 333 -3.68 -10.93 -17.98
C PHE A 333 -4.61 -9.70 -18.02
N THR A 334 -4.62 -8.99 -19.14
CA THR A 334 -5.44 -7.79 -19.39
C THR A 334 -6.73 -8.08 -20.16
N ASP A 335 -7.17 -9.35 -20.14
CA ASP A 335 -8.36 -9.88 -20.81
C ASP A 335 -9.55 -10.08 -19.84
N GLY A 336 -9.48 -9.48 -18.65
CA GLY A 336 -10.52 -9.59 -17.63
C GLY A 336 -11.72 -8.66 -17.86
N PRO A 337 -12.73 -8.71 -16.97
CA PRO A 337 -13.93 -7.88 -17.04
C PRO A 337 -13.57 -6.38 -17.00
N LYS A 338 -13.85 -5.67 -18.09
CA LYS A 338 -13.49 -4.25 -18.26
C LYS A 338 -14.11 -3.36 -17.20
N ASP A 339 -15.34 -3.65 -16.79
CA ASP A 339 -16.08 -2.97 -15.73
C ASP A 339 -15.39 -3.10 -14.36
N LYS A 340 -14.65 -4.20 -14.11
CA LYS A 340 -13.96 -4.46 -12.83
C LYS A 340 -12.45 -4.16 -12.80
N GLY A 341 -11.91 -3.59 -13.88
CA GLY A 341 -10.50 -3.18 -13.98
C GLY A 341 -9.77 -3.80 -15.17
N GLY A 342 -10.38 -4.75 -15.87
CA GLY A 342 -9.82 -5.38 -17.07
C GLY A 342 -8.74 -6.42 -16.79
N LEU A 343 -8.46 -6.75 -15.53
CA LEU A 343 -7.46 -7.74 -15.15
C LEU A 343 -8.09 -9.10 -14.87
N ARG A 344 -7.34 -10.15 -15.20
CA ARG A 344 -7.63 -11.54 -14.85
C ARG A 344 -6.40 -12.17 -14.21
N TYR A 345 -6.46 -12.36 -12.90
CA TYR A 345 -5.51 -13.14 -12.12
C TYR A 345 -5.89 -14.61 -12.24
N CYS A 346 -5.15 -15.34 -13.07
CA CYS A 346 -5.32 -16.77 -13.33
C CYS A 346 -4.42 -17.56 -12.38
N ILE A 347 -5.00 -18.15 -11.34
CA ILE A 347 -4.27 -18.67 -10.18
C ILE A 347 -4.39 -20.20 -10.12
N ASN A 348 -3.34 -20.89 -9.71
CA ASN A 348 -3.39 -22.31 -9.43
C ASN A 348 -4.09 -22.57 -8.10
N SER A 349 -5.09 -23.45 -8.07
CA SER A 349 -5.74 -23.94 -6.86
C SER A 349 -4.78 -24.65 -5.91
N LEU A 350 -3.71 -25.28 -6.44
CA LEU A 350 -2.62 -25.85 -5.65
C LEU A 350 -1.75 -24.81 -4.94
N SER A 351 -1.84 -23.52 -5.29
CA SER A 351 -1.10 -22.44 -4.60
C SER A 351 -1.91 -21.75 -3.49
N ILE A 352 -3.21 -22.03 -3.41
CA ILE A 352 -4.13 -21.35 -2.50
C ILE A 352 -4.97 -22.34 -1.69
N LYS A 353 -5.49 -21.88 -0.56
CA LYS A 353 -6.47 -22.59 0.26
C LYS A 353 -7.69 -21.70 0.48
N PHE A 354 -8.88 -22.23 0.23
CA PHE A 354 -10.12 -21.51 0.51
C PHE A 354 -10.50 -21.61 1.99
N ILE A 355 -10.87 -20.48 2.58
CA ILE A 355 -11.41 -20.36 3.93
C ILE A 355 -12.84 -19.82 3.83
N PRO A 356 -13.88 -20.63 4.11
CA PRO A 356 -15.27 -20.18 4.06
C PRO A 356 -15.54 -19.04 5.03
N LYS A 357 -16.43 -18.11 4.65
CA LYS A 357 -16.80 -16.94 5.48
C LYS A 357 -17.19 -17.32 6.92
N ALA A 358 -17.92 -18.43 7.08
CA ALA A 358 -18.36 -18.93 8.38
C ALA A 358 -17.20 -19.37 9.30
N GLU A 359 -16.04 -19.71 8.74
CA GLU A 359 -14.86 -20.19 9.48
C GLU A 359 -13.79 -19.11 9.65
N MET A 360 -13.96 -17.94 9.01
CA MET A 360 -12.93 -16.90 8.99
C MET A 360 -12.60 -16.38 10.39
N GLU A 361 -13.61 -16.10 11.22
CA GLU A 361 -13.42 -15.59 12.58
C GLU A 361 -12.60 -16.59 13.42
N GLU A 362 -13.05 -17.85 13.48
CA GLU A 362 -12.39 -18.93 14.23
C GLU A 362 -10.94 -19.15 13.78
N LYS A 363 -10.66 -18.99 12.48
CA LYS A 363 -9.32 -19.15 11.89
C LYS A 363 -8.47 -17.89 11.97
N GLY A 364 -8.92 -16.84 12.65
CA GLY A 364 -8.16 -15.60 12.86
C GLY A 364 -8.19 -14.61 11.69
N TYR A 365 -9.09 -14.81 10.73
CA TYR A 365 -9.34 -13.92 9.59
C TYR A 365 -10.60 -13.04 9.76
N GLY A 366 -11.12 -12.92 10.99
CA GLY A 366 -12.30 -12.11 11.32
C GLY A 366 -12.22 -10.66 10.85
N TYR A 367 -11.04 -10.06 10.94
CA TYR A 367 -10.74 -8.70 10.47
C TYR A 367 -10.95 -8.50 8.95
N LEU A 368 -11.18 -9.58 8.18
CA LEU A 368 -11.44 -9.54 6.75
C LEU A 368 -12.92 -9.78 6.37
N LEU A 369 -13.82 -9.96 7.34
CA LEU A 369 -15.23 -10.31 7.07
C LEU A 369 -15.97 -9.27 6.20
N ASP A 370 -15.64 -8.00 6.33
CA ASP A 370 -16.25 -6.92 5.53
C ASP A 370 -15.79 -6.95 4.05
N TYR A 371 -14.70 -7.65 3.76
CA TYR A 371 -14.12 -7.78 2.42
C TYR A 371 -14.61 -9.02 1.66
N VAL A 372 -15.56 -9.79 2.20
CA VAL A 372 -16.05 -11.09 1.67
C VAL A 372 -17.54 -11.15 1.41
#